data_AF-A0A5C1AMU4-F1
#
_entry.id   AF-A0A5C1AMU4-F1
#
_cell.length_a   1.000
_cell.length_b   1.000
_cell.length_c   1.000
_cell.angle_alpha   90.00
_cell.angle_beta   90.00
_cell.angle_gamma   90.00
#
_symmetry.space_group_name_H-M   'P 1'
#
loop_
_entity.id
_entity.type
_entity.pdbx_description
1 polymer ?
#
loop_
_entity_poly.entity_id
_entity_poly.type
_entity_poly.pdbx_seq_one_letter_code
_entity_poly.pdbx_strand_id
1 'polypeptide(L)'
;MFFPLVLQLEDRLAPRAGDLDLGFGTQGVTHLTQLTSIREAVALTDGRVVAVGGVAEATIFPDRSGDFGVVRLTASGQPDPTFGIDGFTRVSFNLMTGGTGNDVAYRVAAFADGSGYVVVGLADTPSAGYFDGLTDGIAVAVLTADGRLNPKFDTDGMIAFQFVRGRPASRRRSPSVRTGRSWSAACRRTSTAPGRRP
;
A
#
# COMPACT_ATOMS: atom_id res chain seq x y z
N MET A 1 -9.79 -62.76 -27.95
CA MET A 1 -8.69 -62.11 -27.21
C MET A 1 -8.84 -60.62 -27.37
N PHE A 2 -9.19 -59.91 -26.30
CA PHE A 2 -9.23 -58.45 -26.26
C PHE A 2 -7.85 -57.97 -25.79
N PHE A 3 -7.17 -57.15 -26.59
CA PHE A 3 -6.06 -56.34 -26.10
C PHE A 3 -6.67 -55.06 -25.50
N PRO A 4 -6.56 -54.81 -24.19
CA PRO A 4 -6.90 -53.50 -23.68
C PRO A 4 -5.81 -52.53 -24.17
N LEU A 5 -6.24 -51.50 -24.88
CA LEU A 5 -5.43 -50.33 -25.17
C LEU A 5 -5.12 -49.69 -23.81
N VAL A 6 -3.91 -49.89 -23.29
CA VAL A 6 -3.43 -49.12 -22.15
C VAL A 6 -3.24 -47.70 -22.67
N LEU A 7 -4.25 -46.84 -22.44
CA LEU A 7 -4.07 -45.40 -22.49
C LEU A 7 -2.98 -45.08 -21.48
N GLN A 8 -1.79 -44.77 -22.01
CA GLN A 8 -0.69 -44.24 -21.25
C GLN A 8 -1.23 -42.98 -20.56
N LEU A 9 -1.45 -43.06 -19.24
CA LEU A 9 -1.69 -41.89 -18.41
C LEU A 9 -0.52 -40.97 -18.73
N GLU A 10 -0.77 -39.91 -19.49
CA GLU A 10 0.14 -38.79 -19.55
C GLU A 10 0.48 -38.45 -18.10
N ASP A 11 1.78 -38.49 -17.79
CA ASP A 11 2.32 -38.17 -16.47
C ASP A 11 1.80 -36.78 -16.12
N ARG A 12 0.65 -36.75 -15.44
CA ARG A 12 0.13 -35.58 -14.76
C ARG A 12 1.06 -35.42 -13.58
N LEU A 13 2.22 -34.84 -13.85
CA LEU A 13 3.09 -34.18 -12.90
C LEU A 13 2.25 -33.07 -12.26
N ALA A 14 1.35 -33.46 -11.36
CA ALA A 14 0.82 -32.55 -10.37
C ALA A 14 2.06 -31.91 -9.71
N PRO A 15 2.16 -30.56 -9.67
CA PRO A 15 3.31 -29.89 -9.08
C PRO A 15 3.60 -30.50 -7.72
N ARG A 16 4.84 -30.91 -7.46
CA ARG A 16 5.22 -31.32 -6.10
C ARG A 16 5.18 -30.07 -5.23
N ALA A 17 4.89 -30.25 -3.94
CA ALA A 17 4.99 -29.14 -3.00
C ALA A 17 6.43 -28.55 -3.05
N GLY A 18 6.54 -27.30 -3.47
CA GLY A 18 7.81 -26.59 -3.69
C GLY A 18 8.19 -26.34 -5.15
N ASP A 19 7.49 -26.94 -6.13
CA ASP A 19 7.68 -26.61 -7.54
C ASP A 19 7.09 -25.23 -7.86
N LEU A 20 7.69 -24.53 -8.83
CA LEU A 20 7.13 -23.29 -9.36
C LEU A 20 5.77 -23.58 -10.05
N ASP A 21 4.78 -22.72 -9.81
CA ASP A 21 3.54 -22.75 -10.58
C ASP A 21 3.79 -22.19 -11.98
N LEU A 22 3.97 -23.08 -12.95
CA LEU A 22 4.27 -22.69 -14.33
C LEU A 22 3.09 -21.98 -15.03
N GLY A 23 1.88 -21.98 -14.44
CA GLY A 23 0.74 -21.19 -14.89
C GLY A 23 0.83 -19.71 -14.50
N PHE A 24 1.76 -19.35 -13.62
CA PHE A 24 2.00 -17.98 -13.18
C PHE A 24 3.06 -17.30 -14.07
N GLY A 25 2.66 -16.29 -14.84
CA GLY A 25 3.58 -15.52 -15.68
C GLY A 25 4.31 -16.38 -16.71
N THR A 26 5.62 -16.15 -16.86
CA THR A 26 6.49 -16.93 -17.74
C THR A 26 7.40 -17.82 -16.88
N GLN A 27 7.25 -19.14 -17.01
CA GLN A 27 8.02 -20.12 -16.23
C GLN A 27 7.87 -19.94 -14.70
N GLY A 28 6.68 -19.54 -14.23
CA GLY A 28 6.42 -19.29 -12.81
C GLY A 28 6.85 -17.91 -12.31
N VAL A 29 7.25 -17.00 -13.21
CA VAL A 29 7.74 -15.67 -12.87
C VAL A 29 7.02 -14.58 -13.66
N THR A 30 6.60 -13.53 -12.96
CA THR A 30 6.13 -12.29 -13.58
C THR A 30 7.13 -11.17 -13.36
N HIS A 31 7.44 -10.45 -14.43
CA HIS A 31 8.26 -9.24 -14.37
C HIS A 31 7.35 -8.01 -14.29
N LEU A 32 7.45 -7.23 -13.22
CA LEU A 32 6.70 -5.99 -13.03
C LEU A 32 7.53 -4.81 -13.51
N THR A 33 7.10 -4.14 -14.57
CA THR A 33 7.78 -2.94 -15.10
C THR A 33 7.25 -1.65 -14.49
N GLN A 34 6.08 -1.69 -13.85
CA GLN A 34 5.45 -0.54 -13.20
C GLN A 34 6.15 -0.14 -11.89
N LEU A 35 6.93 -1.05 -11.29
CA LEU A 35 7.65 -0.82 -10.04
C LEU A 35 9.16 -0.78 -10.30
N THR A 36 9.85 0.19 -9.72
CA THR A 36 11.32 0.26 -9.78
C THR A 36 11.99 -0.53 -8.67
N SER A 37 11.25 -0.81 -7.59
CA SER A 37 11.63 -1.78 -6.58
C SER A 37 10.39 -2.51 -6.10
N ILE A 38 10.50 -3.82 -5.86
CA ILE A 38 9.47 -4.61 -5.20
C ILE A 38 9.93 -4.82 -3.76
N ARG A 39 9.09 -4.45 -2.79
CA ARG A 39 9.40 -4.52 -1.35
C ARG A 39 8.66 -5.64 -0.64
N GLU A 40 7.42 -5.89 -1.04
CA GLU A 40 6.61 -6.99 -0.52
C GLU A 40 5.61 -7.46 -1.58
N ALA A 41 5.24 -8.74 -1.51
CA ALA A 41 4.12 -9.31 -2.24
C ALA A 41 3.31 -10.24 -1.31
N VAL A 42 1.99 -10.19 -1.42
CA VAL A 42 1.05 -10.96 -0.61
C VAL A 42 0.09 -11.70 -1.53
N ALA A 43 -0.04 -13.01 -1.32
CA ALA A 43 -1.06 -13.83 -1.98
C ALA A 43 -2.43 -13.61 -1.33
N LEU A 44 -3.47 -13.48 -2.16
CA LEU A 44 -4.86 -13.35 -1.77
C LEU A 44 -5.56 -14.72 -1.81
N THR A 45 -6.69 -14.84 -1.11
CA THR A 45 -7.43 -16.10 -0.99
C THR A 45 -8.02 -16.62 -2.30
N ASP A 46 -8.15 -15.76 -3.30
CA ASP A 46 -8.64 -16.09 -4.64
C ASP A 46 -7.51 -16.41 -5.64
N GLY A 47 -6.27 -16.54 -5.16
CA GLY A 47 -5.09 -16.82 -5.97
C GLY A 47 -4.45 -15.60 -6.62
N ARG A 48 -5.04 -14.40 -6.51
CA ARG A 48 -4.38 -13.16 -6.93
C ARG A 48 -3.21 -12.80 -6.03
N VAL A 49 -2.34 -11.91 -6.50
CA VAL A 49 -1.21 -11.41 -5.73
C VAL A 49 -1.21 -9.89 -5.74
N VAL A 50 -0.94 -9.25 -4.61
CA VAL A 50 -0.67 -7.80 -4.55
C VAL A 50 0.78 -7.58 -4.19
N ALA A 51 1.48 -6.78 -4.99
CA ALA A 51 2.87 -6.40 -4.77
C ALA A 51 2.98 -4.89 -4.58
N VAL A 52 3.91 -4.46 -3.71
CA VAL A 52 4.15 -3.05 -3.43
C VAL A 52 5.62 -2.69 -3.52
N GLY A 53 5.88 -1.41 -3.77
CA GLY A 53 7.21 -0.84 -3.70
C GLY A 53 7.28 0.60 -4.16
N GLY A 54 8.41 0.97 -4.76
CA GLY A 54 8.64 2.32 -5.29
C GLY A 54 8.34 2.41 -6.78
N VAL A 55 7.95 3.60 -7.22
CA VAL A 55 7.74 3.96 -8.63
C VAL A 55 8.60 5.17 -8.93
N ALA A 56 9.48 5.11 -9.93
CA ALA A 56 10.20 6.31 -10.34
C ALA A 56 9.24 7.34 -10.96
N GLU A 57 9.43 8.60 -10.61
CA GLU A 57 8.94 9.73 -11.37
C GLU A 57 10.03 10.19 -12.34
N ALA A 58 9.63 10.57 -13.56
CA ALA A 58 10.54 11.13 -14.55
C ALA A 58 10.82 12.60 -14.21
N THR A 59 11.63 12.84 -13.18
CA THR A 59 12.07 14.18 -12.79
C THR A 59 13.54 14.41 -13.12
N ILE A 60 13.96 15.68 -13.06
CA ILE A 60 15.38 16.06 -13.16
C ILE A 60 16.23 15.56 -11.99
N PHE A 61 15.62 14.97 -10.95
CA PHE A 61 16.27 14.32 -9.81
C PHE A 61 15.79 12.85 -9.72
N PRO A 62 16.25 11.96 -10.63
CA PRO A 62 15.73 10.61 -10.79
C PRO A 62 15.91 9.71 -9.54
N ASP A 63 16.70 10.13 -8.56
CA ASP A 63 16.92 9.47 -7.27
C ASP A 63 16.00 9.97 -6.13
N ARG A 64 15.18 11.01 -6.35
CA ARG A 64 14.45 11.72 -5.28
C ARG A 64 12.94 11.88 -5.46
N SER A 65 12.37 11.14 -6.40
CA SER A 65 10.95 11.28 -6.74
C SER A 65 10.33 9.91 -6.94
N GLY A 66 10.32 9.15 -5.85
CA GLY A 66 9.61 7.88 -5.76
C GLY A 66 8.16 8.14 -5.34
N ASP A 67 7.22 7.37 -5.89
CA ASP A 67 5.87 7.25 -5.31
C ASP A 67 5.64 5.82 -4.82
N PHE A 68 4.62 5.64 -3.98
CA PHE A 68 4.12 4.31 -3.66
C PHE A 68 3.55 3.68 -4.92
N GLY A 69 3.97 2.45 -5.21
CA GLY A 69 3.40 1.64 -6.26
C GLY A 69 2.73 0.41 -5.68
N VAL A 70 1.53 0.11 -6.19
CA VAL A 70 0.76 -1.07 -5.83
C VAL A 70 0.30 -1.75 -7.11
N VAL A 71 0.71 -2.99 -7.32
CA VAL A 71 0.29 -3.79 -8.46
C VAL A 71 -0.53 -4.97 -7.95
N ARG A 72 -1.67 -5.24 -8.59
CA ARG A 72 -2.37 -6.52 -8.41
C ARG A 72 -2.20 -7.37 -9.65
N LEU A 73 -1.89 -8.65 -9.44
CA LEU A 73 -1.80 -9.68 -10.45
C LEU A 73 -2.98 -10.64 -10.32
N THR A 74 -3.43 -11.17 -11.46
CA THR A 74 -4.33 -12.31 -11.56
C THR A 74 -3.67 -13.57 -11.00
N ALA A 75 -4.44 -14.65 -10.83
CA ALA A 75 -3.89 -15.96 -10.48
C ALA A 75 -2.91 -16.52 -11.54
N SER A 76 -3.01 -16.04 -12.79
CA SER A 76 -2.05 -16.35 -13.86
C SER A 76 -0.84 -15.43 -13.91
N GLY A 77 -0.68 -14.54 -12.91
CA GLY A 77 0.46 -13.63 -12.80
C GLY A 77 0.44 -12.44 -13.76
N GLN A 78 -0.67 -12.17 -14.46
CA GLN A 78 -0.80 -10.98 -15.31
C GLN A 78 -1.36 -9.80 -14.52
N PRO A 79 -1.04 -8.52 -14.84
CA PRO A 79 -1.70 -7.39 -14.20
C PRO A 79 -3.23 -7.50 -14.27
N ASP A 80 -3.90 -7.33 -13.13
CA ASP A 80 -5.35 -7.46 -13.03
C ASP A 80 -6.02 -6.16 -13.51
N PRO A 81 -6.65 -6.12 -14.69
CA PRO A 81 -7.19 -4.88 -15.26
C PRO A 81 -8.33 -4.28 -14.45
N THR A 82 -8.87 -5.01 -13.46
CA THR A 82 -9.91 -4.50 -12.55
C THR A 82 -9.35 -3.76 -11.33
N PHE A 83 -8.03 -3.63 -11.22
CA PHE A 83 -7.34 -2.93 -10.14
C PHE A 83 -6.67 -1.65 -10.65
N GLY A 84 -7.03 -0.50 -10.07
CA GLY A 84 -6.45 0.78 -10.44
C GLY A 84 -6.58 1.06 -11.95
N ILE A 85 -5.45 1.40 -12.56
CA ILE A 85 -5.29 1.54 -14.01
C ILE A 85 -4.41 0.38 -14.48
N ASP A 86 -4.98 -0.54 -15.27
CA ASP A 86 -4.29 -1.69 -15.86
C ASP A 86 -3.50 -2.54 -14.83
N GLY A 87 -4.10 -2.76 -13.66
CA GLY A 87 -3.50 -3.56 -12.59
C GLY A 87 -2.59 -2.78 -11.64
N PHE A 88 -2.49 -1.47 -11.80
CA PHE A 88 -1.55 -0.64 -11.05
C PHE A 88 -2.20 0.60 -10.43
N THR A 89 -1.77 0.94 -9.24
CA THR A 89 -2.08 2.19 -8.55
C THR A 89 -0.80 2.85 -8.08
N ARG A 90 -0.65 4.12 -8.44
CA ARG A 90 0.38 5.02 -7.92
C ARG A 90 -0.23 5.88 -6.83
N VAL A 91 0.43 5.95 -5.67
CA VAL A 91 0.00 6.82 -4.56
C VAL A 91 1.12 7.79 -4.26
N SER A 92 0.80 9.07 -4.30
CA SER A 92 1.76 10.16 -4.13
C SER A 92 1.32 11.06 -3.00
N PHE A 93 2.19 11.26 -2.00
CA PHE A 93 1.84 12.06 -0.83
C PHE A 93 2.09 13.55 -1.05
N ASN A 94 2.97 13.93 -1.99
CA ASN A 94 3.22 15.32 -2.43
C ASN A 94 3.43 16.31 -1.29
N LEU A 95 4.12 15.90 -0.23
CA LEU A 95 4.29 16.72 0.98
C LEU A 95 5.43 17.75 0.83
N MET A 96 6.29 17.57 -0.17
CA MET A 96 7.36 18.49 -0.53
C MET A 96 6.89 19.53 -1.54
N THR A 97 7.47 20.73 -1.46
CA THR A 97 7.21 21.80 -2.44
C THR A 97 7.55 21.32 -3.84
N GLY A 98 6.62 21.45 -4.78
CA GLY A 98 6.82 21.02 -6.17
C GLY A 98 6.66 19.52 -6.41
N GLY A 99 6.16 18.74 -5.43
CA GLY A 99 5.86 17.32 -5.59
C GLY A 99 7.10 16.39 -5.54
N THR A 100 8.28 16.93 -5.24
CA THR A 100 9.57 16.22 -5.36
C THR A 100 9.95 15.37 -4.14
N GLY A 101 8.98 14.66 -3.54
CA GLY A 101 9.24 13.80 -2.38
C GLY A 101 9.59 12.37 -2.80
N ASN A 102 10.47 11.70 -2.05
CA ASN A 102 10.70 10.28 -2.22
C ASN A 102 9.80 9.45 -1.30
N ASP A 103 8.72 8.92 -1.87
CA ASP A 103 7.76 8.07 -1.20
C ASP A 103 7.95 6.60 -1.64
N VAL A 104 8.13 5.68 -0.70
CA VAL A 104 8.32 4.26 -0.98
C VAL A 104 7.42 3.40 -0.10
N ALA A 105 6.59 2.56 -0.73
CA ALA A 105 5.81 1.55 -0.02
C ALA A 105 6.72 0.40 0.41
N TYR A 106 6.62 -0.01 1.68
CA TYR A 106 7.41 -1.12 2.22
C TYR A 106 6.58 -2.35 2.56
N ARG A 107 5.33 -2.16 2.98
CA ARG A 107 4.45 -3.25 3.36
C ARG A 107 3.03 -3.08 2.84
N VAL A 108 2.34 -4.19 2.66
CA VAL A 108 0.93 -4.27 2.28
C VAL A 108 0.23 -5.38 3.06
N ALA A 109 -1.00 -5.11 3.49
CA ALA A 109 -1.90 -6.13 4.02
C ALA A 109 -3.27 -5.99 3.38
N ALA A 110 -3.86 -7.11 2.96
CA ALA A 110 -5.25 -7.16 2.53
C ALA A 110 -6.17 -7.28 3.75
N PHE A 111 -7.33 -6.63 3.70
CA PHE A 111 -8.36 -6.83 4.71
C PHE A 111 -9.01 -8.20 4.53
N ALA A 112 -9.26 -8.90 5.64
CA ALA A 112 -9.79 -10.26 5.62
C ALA A 112 -11.20 -10.36 5.00
N ASP A 113 -11.96 -9.26 5.03
CA ASP A 113 -13.28 -9.14 4.41
C ASP A 113 -13.23 -8.83 2.90
N GLY A 114 -12.03 -8.71 2.33
CA GLY A 114 -11.81 -8.39 0.92
C GLY A 114 -12.17 -6.94 0.55
N SER A 115 -12.41 -6.06 1.52
CA SER A 115 -12.85 -4.68 1.26
C SER A 115 -11.75 -3.77 0.70
N GLY A 116 -10.48 -4.17 0.83
CA GLY A 116 -9.35 -3.35 0.40
C GLY A 116 -8.01 -3.76 0.99
N TYR A 117 -7.10 -2.79 1.01
CA TYR A 117 -5.70 -2.98 1.39
C TYR A 117 -5.22 -1.81 2.24
N VAL A 118 -4.31 -2.07 3.17
CA VAL A 118 -3.50 -1.04 3.81
C VAL A 118 -2.06 -1.18 3.32
N VAL A 119 -1.49 -0.08 2.87
CA VAL A 119 -0.12 0.02 2.38
C VAL A 119 0.62 1.01 3.27
N VAL A 120 1.77 0.60 3.77
CA VAL A 120 2.59 1.45 4.65
C VAL A 120 4.00 1.56 4.12
N GLY A 121 4.59 2.71 4.35
CA GLY A 121 5.95 2.99 3.94
C GLY A 121 6.46 4.31 4.51
N LEU A 122 7.37 4.91 3.77
CA LEU A 122 7.96 6.20 4.12
C LEU A 122 7.63 7.23 3.05
N ALA A 123 7.29 8.44 3.48
CA ALA A 123 7.14 9.59 2.60
C ALA A 123 8.01 10.72 3.09
N ASP A 124 8.60 11.45 2.17
CA ASP A 124 9.36 12.65 2.51
C ASP A 124 8.44 13.68 3.15
N THR A 125 8.78 14.16 4.35
CA THR A 125 8.00 15.21 5.02
C THR A 125 8.83 16.48 5.20
N PRO A 126 8.21 17.67 5.11
CA PRO A 126 8.91 18.91 5.39
C PRO A 126 9.31 18.95 6.88
N SER A 127 10.63 19.04 7.12
CA SER A 127 11.18 19.11 8.46
C SER A 127 10.73 20.39 9.16
N ALA A 128 10.39 20.30 10.45
CA ALA A 128 10.04 21.46 11.27
C ALA A 128 11.31 22.14 11.82
N GLY A 129 12.09 22.80 10.96
CA GLY A 129 13.18 23.68 11.38
C GLY A 129 14.59 23.08 11.39
N TYR A 130 14.84 22.04 10.61
CA TYR A 130 16.21 21.65 10.25
C TYR A 130 16.46 22.07 8.80
N PHE A 131 17.46 22.93 8.59
CA PHE A 131 17.84 23.46 7.28
C PHE A 131 18.68 22.48 6.45
N ASP A 132 18.90 21.26 6.95
CA ASP A 132 19.71 20.19 6.36
C ASP A 132 18.93 18.86 6.20
N GLY A 133 17.77 18.92 5.55
CA GLY A 133 17.32 17.78 4.78
C GLY A 133 16.20 16.93 5.38
N LEU A 134 15.39 16.48 4.44
CA LEU A 134 14.31 15.50 4.45
C LEU A 134 14.24 14.61 5.70
N THR A 135 13.06 14.58 6.32
CA THR A 135 12.72 13.53 7.30
C THR A 135 11.67 12.62 6.69
N ASP A 136 11.99 11.33 6.61
CA ASP A 136 11.04 10.29 6.26
C ASP A 136 9.96 10.20 7.36
N GLY A 137 8.73 10.57 7.00
CA GLY A 137 7.55 10.33 7.82
C GLY A 137 7.01 8.92 7.58
N ILE A 138 6.29 8.38 8.55
CA ILE A 138 5.49 7.18 8.32
C ILE A 138 4.31 7.59 7.45
N ALA A 139 4.13 6.87 6.36
CA ALA A 139 3.08 7.11 5.38
C ALA A 139 2.20 5.87 5.25
N VAL A 140 0.89 6.09 5.25
CA VAL A 140 -0.13 5.05 5.21
C VAL A 140 -1.14 5.41 4.14
N ALA A 141 -1.41 4.50 3.22
CA ALA A 141 -2.47 4.60 2.24
C ALA A 141 -3.43 3.42 2.41
N VAL A 142 -4.73 3.70 2.41
CA VAL A 142 -5.77 2.66 2.42
C VAL A 142 -6.44 2.67 1.07
N LEU A 143 -6.40 1.52 0.41
CA LEU A 143 -7.01 1.31 -0.89
C LEU A 143 -8.30 0.49 -0.74
N THR A 144 -9.25 0.71 -1.63
CA THR A 144 -10.42 -0.14 -1.83
C THR A 144 -10.01 -1.43 -2.55
N ALA A 145 -10.93 -2.40 -2.61
CA ALA A 145 -10.71 -3.67 -3.29
C ALA A 145 -10.35 -3.50 -4.78
N ASP A 146 -10.83 -2.46 -5.46
CA ASP A 146 -10.50 -2.12 -6.85
C ASP A 146 -9.25 -1.23 -6.97
N GLY A 147 -8.50 -1.01 -5.88
CA GLY A 147 -7.20 -0.33 -5.89
C GLY A 147 -7.27 1.19 -5.83
N ARG A 148 -8.44 1.79 -5.69
CA ARG A 148 -8.55 3.25 -5.52
C ARG A 148 -8.28 3.65 -4.08
N LEU A 149 -7.79 4.87 -3.84
CA LEU A 149 -7.71 5.41 -2.48
C LEU A 149 -9.11 5.42 -1.84
N ASN A 150 -9.20 4.90 -0.61
CA ASN A 150 -10.46 4.76 0.10
C ASN A 150 -10.79 6.05 0.86
N PRO A 151 -11.75 6.87 0.40
CA PRO A 151 -12.03 8.18 1.00
C PRO A 151 -12.69 8.09 2.40
N LYS A 152 -12.95 6.87 2.91
CA LYS A 152 -13.40 6.67 4.28
C LYS A 152 -12.25 6.66 5.28
N PHE A 153 -11.01 6.50 4.82
CA PHE A 153 -9.80 6.55 5.64
C PHE A 153 -9.07 7.86 5.39
N ASP A 154 -9.06 8.77 6.36
CA ASP A 154 -8.73 10.17 6.09
C ASP A 154 -9.63 10.76 4.96
N THR A 155 -9.57 12.06 4.74
CA THR A 155 -10.39 12.72 3.69
C THR A 155 -10.00 12.33 2.27
N ASP A 156 -8.81 11.77 2.06
CA ASP A 156 -8.21 11.46 0.76
C ASP A 156 -7.67 10.03 0.64
N GLY A 157 -7.90 9.15 1.62
CA GLY A 157 -7.46 7.76 1.59
C GLY A 157 -6.04 7.53 2.08
N MET A 158 -5.34 8.55 2.55
CA MET A 158 -3.95 8.45 2.94
C MET A 158 -3.58 9.44 4.05
N ILE A 159 -2.53 9.12 4.81
CA ILE A 159 -2.02 10.01 5.86
C ILE A 159 -0.52 9.80 6.01
N ALA A 160 0.20 10.89 6.27
CA ALA A 160 1.60 10.85 6.64
C ALA A 160 1.85 11.66 7.91
N PHE A 161 2.73 11.16 8.78
CA PHE A 161 3.09 11.84 10.02
C PHE A 161 4.53 11.56 10.42
N GLN A 162 5.09 12.48 11.19
CA GLN A 162 6.44 12.41 11.74
C GLN A 162 6.42 12.43 13.26
N PHE A 163 7.39 11.76 13.88
CA PHE A 163 7.68 11.91 15.29
C PHE A 163 8.78 12.95 15.48
N VAL A 164 8.42 14.16 15.87
CA VAL A 164 9.42 15.17 16.25
C VAL A 164 9.90 14.86 17.67
N ARG A 165 11.21 14.68 17.88
CA ARG A 165 11.78 14.61 19.23
C ARG A 165 11.41 15.90 19.97
N GLY A 166 10.62 15.79 21.02
CA GLY A 166 10.27 16.92 21.86
C GLY A 166 11.53 17.54 22.47
N ARG A 167 11.67 18.87 22.38
CA ARG A 167 12.57 19.60 23.29
C ARG A 167 12.18 19.21 24.73
N PRO A 168 13.14 19.01 25.66
CA PRO A 168 12.80 18.70 27.05
C PRO A 168 11.78 19.73 27.56
N ALA A 169 10.64 19.22 28.01
CA ALA A 169 9.47 20.03 28.27
C ALA A 169 9.71 21.02 29.41
N SER A 170 9.82 22.31 29.10
CA SER A 170 9.32 23.32 30.04
C SER A 170 7.80 23.39 29.86
N ARG A 171 7.12 22.59 30.69
CA ARG A 171 5.66 22.49 30.91
C ARG A 171 4.86 21.71 29.85
N ARG A 172 4.25 20.63 30.37
CA ARG A 172 3.24 19.72 29.80
C ARG A 172 2.49 20.26 28.57
N ARG A 173 2.82 19.74 27.39
CA ARG A 173 1.88 19.53 26.28
C ARG A 173 2.15 18.17 25.65
N SER A 174 1.08 17.44 25.37
CA SER A 174 1.05 16.12 24.72
C SER A 174 1.77 16.13 23.36
N PRO A 175 2.25 14.97 22.86
CA PRO A 175 2.86 14.87 21.53
C PRO A 175 1.95 15.50 20.46
N SER A 176 2.54 16.33 19.59
CA SER A 176 1.81 17.03 18.53
C SER A 176 1.87 16.23 17.23
N VAL A 177 0.71 15.78 16.76
CA VAL A 177 0.50 15.37 15.37
C VAL A 177 0.50 16.64 14.52
N ARG A 178 1.42 16.76 13.55
CA ARG A 178 1.40 17.85 12.58
C ARG A 178 0.87 17.31 11.25
N THR A 179 -0.45 17.29 11.10
CA THR A 179 -1.08 17.14 9.78
C THR A 179 -0.86 18.44 8.99
N GLY A 180 -0.56 18.34 7.69
CA GLY A 180 -0.37 19.51 6.84
C GLY A 180 -1.61 20.38 6.63
N ARG A 181 -2.77 20.03 7.21
CA ARG A 181 -4.02 20.80 7.12
C ARG A 181 -4.80 20.73 8.45
N SER A 182 -5.41 21.85 8.80
CA SER A 182 -6.08 22.11 10.08
C SER A 182 -7.36 21.27 10.24
N TRP A 183 -7.44 20.51 11.33
CA TRP A 183 -8.69 19.89 11.78
C TRP A 183 -9.57 20.92 12.50
N SER A 184 -10.80 21.12 12.00
CA SER A 184 -11.89 21.68 12.80
C SER A 184 -12.79 20.53 13.25
N ALA A 185 -12.46 19.91 14.38
CA ALA A 185 -13.31 18.90 15.00
C ALA A 185 -14.32 19.58 15.93
N ALA A 186 -15.55 19.78 15.45
CA ALA A 186 -16.70 20.10 16.30
C ALA A 186 -17.39 18.78 16.73
N CYS A 187 -16.81 18.08 17.71
CA CYS A 187 -17.52 16.99 18.37
C CYS A 187 -18.34 17.57 19.53
N ARG A 188 -19.60 17.96 19.25
CA ARG A 188 -20.57 18.28 20.32
C ARG A 188 -20.98 16.98 21.00
N ARG A 189 -20.57 16.79 22.25
CA ARG A 189 -21.12 15.78 23.14
C ARG A 189 -22.58 16.16 23.47
N THR A 190 -23.54 15.39 22.99
CA THR A 190 -24.88 15.36 23.58
C THR A 190 -24.89 14.27 24.65
N SER A 191 -24.71 14.66 25.92
CA SER A 191 -25.01 13.80 27.05
C SER A 191 -26.45 14.06 27.49
N THR A 192 -27.38 13.18 27.15
CA THR A 192 -28.68 13.07 27.81
C THR A 192 -28.62 11.90 28.79
N ALA A 193 -28.52 12.20 30.09
CA ALA A 193 -28.75 11.22 31.15
C ALA A 193 -30.27 11.12 31.41
N PRO A 194 -30.84 9.93 31.64
CA PRO A 194 -32.20 9.81 32.11
C PRO A 194 -32.24 10.10 33.62
N GLY A 195 -33.01 11.11 34.00
CA GLY A 195 -33.27 11.46 35.39
C GLY A 195 -34.08 10.37 36.10
N ARG A 196 -33.57 9.92 37.25
CA ARG A 196 -34.39 9.31 38.30
C ARG A 196 -35.34 10.38 38.84
N ARG A 197 -36.61 10.04 39.01
CA ARG A 197 -37.52 10.71 39.94
C ARG A 197 -38.02 9.69 40.97
N PRO A 198 -38.29 10.14 42.22
CA PRO A 198 -38.69 9.30 43.35
C PRO A 198 -40.06 8.64 43.15
#